data_AF-A0A960SRG7-F1
#
_entry.id   AF-A0A960SRG7-F1
#
_cell.length_a   1.000
_cell.length_b   1.000
_cell.length_c   1.000
_cell.angle_alpha   90.00
_cell.angle_beta   90.00
_cell.angle_gamma   90.00
#
_symmetry.space_group_name_H-M   'P 1'
#
loop_
_entity.id
_entity.type
_entity.pdbx_description
1 polymer ?
#
loop_
_entity_poly.entity_id
_entity_poly.type
_entity_poly.pdbx_seq_one_letter_code
_entity_poly.pdbx_strand_id
1 'polypeptide(L)'
;ITDTAVPGGTISEAGLRLNVDVSLQYINAWLMGNGAAAIYNLMEDAATAEISRAQIWQWLHHPDARLDDGRAITPELYRSMVPEELDKIKSLLGESQYNEGRFPEAVEILNDLVLRDEFVDFLTLPAYAHLD
;
A
#
# COMPACT_ATOMS: atom_id res chain seq x y z
N ILE A 1 -15.92 6.01 18.75
CA ILE A 1 -15.35 4.65 18.72
C ILE A 1 -13.85 4.83 18.57
N THR A 2 -13.06 4.58 19.61
CA THR A 2 -11.58 4.71 19.59
C THR A 2 -10.89 3.34 19.59
N ASP A 3 -11.67 2.27 19.78
CA ASP A 3 -11.19 0.91 19.64
C ASP A 3 -11.14 0.56 18.15
N THR A 4 -9.93 0.29 17.67
CA THR A 4 -9.62 -0.09 16.29
C THR A 4 -9.16 -1.54 16.20
N ALA A 5 -9.13 -2.25 17.32
CA ALA A 5 -8.82 -3.66 17.36
C ALA A 5 -10.04 -4.47 16.90
N VAL A 6 -9.83 -5.40 15.97
CA VAL A 6 -10.81 -6.45 15.68
C VAL A 6 -10.63 -7.54 16.75
N PRO A 7 -11.66 -7.92 17.52
CA PRO A 7 -11.53 -8.95 18.54
C PRO A 7 -10.97 -10.26 17.97
N GLY A 8 -9.80 -10.70 18.46
CA GLY A 8 -9.10 -11.89 17.97
C GLY A 8 -8.32 -11.70 16.66
N GLY A 9 -8.33 -10.49 16.08
CA GLY A 9 -7.51 -10.13 14.93
C GLY A 9 -6.06 -9.83 15.34
N THR A 10 -5.12 -10.25 14.51
CA THR A 10 -3.70 -9.97 14.65
C THR A 10 -3.19 -9.26 13.41
N ILE A 11 -2.24 -8.34 13.57
CA ILE A 11 -1.56 -7.71 12.43
C ILE A 11 -0.33 -8.56 12.15
N SER A 12 -0.31 -9.33 11.07
CA SER A 12 0.88 -10.09 10.70
C SER A 12 1.78 -9.27 9.78
N GLU A 13 3.08 -9.55 9.79
CA GLU A 13 4.01 -8.95 8.83
C GLU A 13 3.56 -9.22 7.39
N ALA A 14 3.10 -10.45 7.11
CA ALA A 14 2.61 -10.84 5.79
C ALA A 14 1.39 -10.01 5.35
N GLY A 15 0.48 -9.69 6.29
CA GLY A 15 -0.68 -8.83 6.01
C GLY A 15 -0.26 -7.39 5.70
N LEU A 16 0.67 -6.83 6.47
CA LEU A 16 1.21 -5.50 6.20
C LEU A 16 1.91 -5.45 4.82
N ARG A 17 2.74 -6.44 4.50
CA ARG A 17 3.41 -6.54 3.19
C ARG A 17 2.43 -6.67 2.05
N LEU A 18 1.39 -7.49 2.22
CA LEU A 18 0.33 -7.64 1.21
C LEU A 18 -0.35 -6.30 0.93
N ASN A 19 -0.67 -5.52 1.97
CA ASN A 19 -1.26 -4.20 1.78
C ASN A 19 -0.32 -3.27 1.01
N VAL A 20 0.98 -3.27 1.31
CA VAL A 20 1.97 -2.45 0.59
C VAL A 20 2.02 -2.86 -0.89
N ASP A 21 2.14 -4.16 -1.14
CA ASP A 21 2.24 -4.73 -2.49
C ASP A 21 1.01 -4.43 -3.35
N VAL A 22 -0.20 -4.68 -2.82
CA VAL A 22 -1.46 -4.38 -3.52
C VAL A 22 -1.60 -2.88 -3.80
N SER A 23 -1.30 -2.02 -2.81
CA SER A 23 -1.36 -0.58 -3.00
C SER A 23 -0.39 -0.09 -4.09
N LEU A 24 0.86 -0.56 -4.10
CA LEU A 24 1.85 -0.18 -5.12
C LEU A 24 1.45 -0.62 -6.52
N GLN A 25 1.02 -1.88 -6.68
CA GLN A 25 0.61 -2.42 -7.98
C GLN A 25 -0.65 -1.71 -8.51
N TYR A 26 -1.62 -1.42 -7.63
CA TYR A 26 -2.83 -0.71 -8.03
C TYR A 26 -2.55 0.75 -8.42
N ILE A 27 -1.78 1.50 -7.61
CA ILE A 27 -1.41 2.88 -7.94
C ILE A 27 -0.65 2.92 -9.27
N ASN A 28 0.29 1.99 -9.49
CA ASN A 28 0.98 1.84 -10.76
C ASN A 28 -0.01 1.61 -11.92
N ALA A 29 -0.94 0.66 -11.80
CA ALA A 29 -1.93 0.38 -12.84
C ALA A 29 -2.80 1.61 -13.14
N TRP A 30 -3.22 2.33 -12.10
CA TRP A 30 -4.01 3.54 -12.21
C TRP A 30 -3.25 4.67 -12.92
N LEU A 31 -1.96 4.87 -12.59
CA LEU A 31 -1.08 5.82 -13.27
C LEU A 31 -0.80 5.44 -14.73
N MET A 32 -0.92 4.16 -15.07
CA MET A 32 -0.84 3.64 -16.43
C MET A 32 -2.19 3.71 -17.18
N GLY A 33 -3.20 4.37 -16.60
CA GLY A 33 -4.52 4.56 -17.20
C GLY A 33 -5.47 3.36 -17.04
N ASN A 34 -5.13 2.39 -16.18
CA ASN A 34 -5.96 1.21 -15.92
C ASN A 34 -6.56 1.24 -14.51
N GLY A 35 -7.86 1.51 -14.41
CA GLY A 35 -8.60 1.51 -13.14
C GLY A 35 -9.06 0.12 -12.65
N ALA A 36 -8.75 -0.96 -13.37
CA ALA A 36 -9.05 -2.33 -12.99
C ALA A 36 -7.79 -3.20 -13.15
N ALA A 37 -7.08 -3.43 -12.05
CA ALA A 37 -5.79 -4.10 -12.06
C ALA A 37 -5.96 -5.59 -11.71
N ALA A 38 -5.52 -6.48 -12.59
CA ALA A 38 -5.41 -7.89 -12.25
C ALA A 38 -4.16 -8.09 -11.38
N ILE A 39 -4.33 -8.18 -10.07
CA ILE A 39 -3.26 -8.44 -9.11
C ILE A 39 -3.47 -9.86 -8.57
N TYR A 40 -2.47 -10.74 -8.69
CA TYR A 40 -2.56 -12.16 -8.29
C TYR A 40 -3.77 -12.94 -8.88
N ASN A 41 -4.14 -12.66 -10.13
CA ASN A 41 -5.34 -13.22 -10.79
C ASN A 41 -6.68 -12.85 -10.13
N LEU A 42 -6.68 -11.91 -9.18
CA LEU A 42 -7.87 -11.27 -8.66
C LEU A 42 -8.06 -9.92 -9.37
N MET A 43 -9.31 -9.60 -9.68
CA MET A 43 -9.65 -8.28 -10.22
C MET A 43 -9.69 -7.32 -9.05
N GLU A 44 -8.56 -6.67 -8.77
CA GLU A 44 -8.50 -5.67 -7.74
C GLU A 44 -8.99 -4.32 -8.30
N ASP A 45 -9.92 -3.73 -7.56
CA ASP A 45 -10.47 -2.42 -7.86
C ASP A 45 -9.93 -1.37 -6.88
N ALA A 46 -10.39 -0.12 -7.06
CA ALA A 46 -10.03 0.97 -6.18
C ALA A 46 -10.30 0.64 -4.70
N ALA A 47 -11.37 -0.09 -4.39
CA ALA A 47 -11.76 -0.34 -3.01
C ALA A 47 -10.73 -1.21 -2.27
N THR A 48 -10.12 -2.19 -2.94
CA THR A 48 -9.05 -2.99 -2.31
C THR A 48 -7.82 -2.13 -2.00
N ALA A 49 -7.41 -1.27 -2.93
CA ALA A 49 -6.28 -0.38 -2.72
C ALA A 49 -6.58 0.66 -1.61
N GLU A 50 -7.81 1.16 -1.55
CA GLU A 50 -8.27 2.07 -0.50
C GLU A 50 -8.26 1.39 0.89
N ILE A 51 -8.75 0.16 1.02
CA ILE A 51 -8.71 -0.58 2.28
C ILE A 51 -7.26 -0.86 2.68
N SER A 52 -6.42 -1.29 1.73
CA SER A 52 -5.01 -1.60 1.97
C SER A 52 -4.25 -0.38 2.50
N ARG A 53 -4.35 0.77 1.82
CA ARG A 53 -3.69 2.00 2.26
C ARG A 53 -4.30 2.57 3.54
N ALA A 54 -5.60 2.40 3.77
CA ALA A 54 -6.25 2.79 5.02
C ALA A 54 -5.74 2.00 6.24
N GLN A 55 -5.56 0.70 6.09
CA GLN A 55 -4.99 -0.14 7.15
C GLN A 55 -3.55 0.23 7.46
N ILE A 56 -2.71 0.46 6.44
CA ILE A 56 -1.32 0.91 6.63
C ILE A 56 -1.30 2.24 7.40
N TRP A 57 -2.09 3.23 6.95
CA TRP A 57 -2.18 4.53 7.63
C TRP A 57 -2.62 4.37 9.09
N GLN A 58 -3.68 3.60 9.34
CA GLN A 58 -4.21 3.40 10.69
C GLN A 58 -3.14 2.79 11.62
N TRP A 59 -2.41 1.78 11.15
CA TRP A 59 -1.38 1.13 11.95
C TRP A 59 -0.16 2.02 12.20
N LEU A 60 0.22 2.87 11.24
CA LEU A 60 1.31 3.83 11.42
C LEU A 60 0.97 4.96 12.41
N HIS A 61 -0.30 5.32 12.52
CA HIS A 61 -0.76 6.43 13.37
C HIS A 61 -1.28 5.99 14.75
N HIS A 62 -1.40 4.69 14.97
CA HIS A 62 -1.88 4.14 16.24
C HIS A 62 -0.70 3.63 17.08
N PRO A 63 -0.39 4.25 18.24
CA PRO A 63 0.83 3.95 19.01
C PRO A 63 0.87 2.52 19.57
N ASP A 64 -0.29 1.87 19.69
CA ASP A 64 -0.43 0.49 20.18
C ASP A 64 -0.42 -0.56 19.06
N ALA A 65 -0.34 -0.15 17.79
CA ALA A 65 -0.30 -1.07 16.67
C ALA A 65 1.01 -1.87 16.68
N ARG A 66 0.88 -3.20 16.80
CA ARG A 66 2.00 -4.15 16.86
C ARG A 66 1.76 -5.28 15.87
N LEU A 67 2.85 -5.74 15.26
CA LEU A 67 2.85 -7.02 14.59
C LEU A 67 2.61 -8.15 15.60
N ASP A 68 2.20 -9.31 15.10
CA ASP A 68 2.00 -10.54 15.88
C ASP A 68 3.27 -11.04 16.59
N ASP A 69 4.45 -10.68 16.06
CA ASP A 69 5.75 -10.90 16.70
C ASP A 69 6.16 -9.83 17.73
N GLY A 70 5.30 -8.82 17.96
CA GLY A 70 5.49 -7.77 18.95
C GLY A 70 6.24 -6.53 18.47
N ARG A 71 6.73 -6.48 17.22
CA ARG A 71 7.35 -5.27 16.67
C ARG A 71 6.35 -4.13 16.53
N ALA A 72 6.78 -2.90 16.80
CA ALA A 72 5.98 -1.71 16.54
C ALA A 72 5.91 -1.41 15.05
N ILE A 73 4.70 -1.09 14.57
CA ILE A 73 4.50 -0.63 13.20
C ILE A 73 4.88 0.84 13.18
N THR A 74 6.02 1.13 12.54
CA THR A 74 6.66 2.45 12.51
C THR A 74 6.91 2.87 11.07
N PRO A 75 7.04 4.18 10.79
CA PRO A 75 7.47 4.66 9.48
C PRO A 75 8.75 3.99 8.98
N GLU A 76 9.70 3.70 9.88
CA GLU A 76 10.96 3.03 9.56
C GLU A 76 10.72 1.59 9.11
N LEU A 77 9.89 0.83 9.84
CA LEU A 77 9.54 -0.54 9.47
C LEU A 77 8.84 -0.58 8.12
N TYR A 78 7.84 0.28 7.90
CA TYR A 78 7.14 0.38 6.62
C TYR A 78 8.10 0.72 5.47
N ARG A 79 8.96 1.75 5.64
CA ARG A 79 9.93 2.15 4.62
C ARG A 79 10.96 1.06 4.30
N SER A 80 11.30 0.19 5.26
CA SER A 80 12.15 -0.98 4.99
C SER A 80 11.46 -2.07 4.16
N MET A 81 10.13 -2.20 4.25
CA MET A 81 9.37 -3.21 3.51
C MET A 81 9.15 -2.82 2.04
N VAL A 82 8.98 -1.52 1.76
CA VAL A 82 8.74 -1.00 0.40
C VAL A 82 9.76 -1.53 -0.63
N PRO A 83 11.08 -1.39 -0.46
CA PRO A 83 12.04 -1.90 -1.44
C PRO A 83 11.99 -3.42 -1.61
N GLU A 84 11.73 -4.16 -0.52
CA GLU A 84 11.63 -5.62 -0.56
C GLU A 84 10.40 -6.07 -1.37
N GLU A 85 9.26 -5.39 -1.21
CA GLU A 85 8.07 -5.66 -2.02
C GLU A 85 8.27 -5.24 -3.49
N LEU A 86 8.99 -4.14 -3.77
CA LEU A 86 9.32 -3.76 -5.15
C LEU A 86 10.20 -4.82 -5.84
N ASP A 87 11.20 -5.36 -5.15
CA ASP A 87 12.06 -6.42 -5.70
C ASP A 87 11.26 -7.70 -6.00
N LYS A 88 10.31 -8.03 -5.13
CA LYS A 88 9.37 -9.14 -5.33
C LYS A 88 8.45 -8.86 -6.53
N ILE A 89 7.86 -7.67 -6.64
CA ILE A 89 7.03 -7.27 -7.79
C ILE A 89 7.84 -7.35 -9.09
N LYS A 90 9.07 -6.81 -9.11
CA LYS A 90 9.98 -6.88 -10.25
C LYS A 90 10.26 -8.33 -10.67
N SER A 91 10.44 -9.22 -9.70
CA SER A 91 10.64 -10.65 -9.95
C SER A 91 9.40 -11.35 -10.55
N LEU A 92 8.19 -10.92 -10.15
CA LEU A 92 6.93 -11.47 -10.64
C LEU A 92 6.57 -10.99 -12.04
N LEU A 93 6.71 -9.69 -12.31
CA LEU A 93 6.38 -9.06 -13.60
C LEU A 93 7.48 -9.27 -14.65
N GLY A 94 8.72 -9.47 -14.20
CA GLY A 94 9.90 -9.45 -15.05
C GLY A 94 10.39 -8.02 -15.35
N GLU A 95 11.66 -7.91 -15.72
CA GLU A 95 12.35 -6.63 -15.80
C GLU A 95 11.75 -5.67 -16.84
N SER A 96 11.32 -6.17 -18.01
CA SER A 96 10.71 -5.32 -19.05
C SER A 96 9.42 -4.66 -18.56
N GLN A 97 8.48 -5.46 -18.06
CA GLN A 97 7.17 -4.96 -17.63
C GLN A 97 7.29 -4.06 -16.39
N TYR A 98 8.20 -4.38 -15.46
CA TYR A 98 8.46 -3.51 -14.32
C TYR A 98 8.97 -2.13 -14.75
N ASN A 99 9.91 -2.08 -15.71
CA ASN A 99 10.49 -0.83 -16.21
C ASN A 99 9.51 0.00 -17.07
N GLU A 100 8.47 -0.62 -17.62
CA GLU A 100 7.37 0.07 -18.32
C GLU A 100 6.35 0.68 -17.34
N GLY A 101 6.37 0.27 -16.07
CA GLY A 101 5.51 0.80 -15.02
C GLY A 101 6.01 2.12 -14.41
N ARG A 102 5.16 2.73 -13.60
CA ARG A 102 5.38 3.97 -12.83
C ARG A 102 5.51 3.69 -11.33
N PHE A 103 6.28 2.66 -10.98
CA PHE A 103 6.49 2.25 -9.59
C PHE A 103 7.17 3.33 -8.72
N PRO A 104 8.17 4.11 -9.20
CA PRO A 104 8.74 5.20 -8.42
C PRO A 104 7.67 6.21 -7.97
N GLU A 105 6.79 6.64 -8.88
CA GLU A 105 5.70 7.56 -8.56
C GLU A 105 4.64 6.89 -7.68
N ALA A 106 4.37 5.59 -7.88
CA ALA A 106 3.47 4.85 -7.01
C ALA A 106 3.95 4.82 -5.55
N VAL A 107 5.26 4.68 -5.34
CA VAL A 107 5.89 4.76 -4.00
C VAL A 107 5.74 6.15 -3.41
N GLU A 108 5.99 7.20 -4.19
CA GLU A 108 5.83 8.60 -3.73
C GLU A 108 4.39 8.87 -3.27
N ILE A 109 3.40 8.49 -4.09
CA ILE A 109 1.98 8.65 -3.78
C ILE A 109 1.59 7.84 -2.54
N LEU A 110 2.00 6.57 -2.46
CA LEU A 110 1.66 5.74 -1.31
C LEU A 110 2.28 6.30 -0.03
N ASN A 111 3.54 6.73 -0.08
CA ASN A 111 4.22 7.34 1.06
C ASN A 111 3.51 8.61 1.54
N ASP A 112 3.10 9.50 0.63
CA ASP A 112 2.31 10.68 1.01
C ASP A 112 1.03 10.25 1.72
N LEU A 113 0.27 9.32 1.13
CA LEU A 113 -1.03 8.87 1.64
C LEU A 113 -0.96 8.21 3.01
N VAL A 114 0.07 7.42 3.31
CA VAL A 114 0.13 6.61 4.54
C VAL A 114 0.96 7.23 5.65
N LEU A 115 1.83 8.21 5.36
CA LEU A 115 2.70 8.86 6.35
C LEU A 115 2.26 10.25 6.77
N ARG A 116 1.31 10.85 6.05
CA ARG A 116 0.73 12.15 6.42
C ARG A 116 -0.19 12.02 7.65
N ASP A 117 -0.19 13.04 8.50
CA ASP A 117 -1.02 13.08 9.72
C ASP A 117 -2.53 13.07 9.42
N GLU A 118 -2.95 13.62 8.29
CA GLU A 118 -4.36 13.72 7.91
C GLU A 118 -4.74 12.64 6.89
N PHE A 119 -5.72 11.80 7.24
CA PHE A 119 -6.24 10.80 6.32
C PHE A 119 -6.94 11.46 5.12
N VAL A 120 -6.44 11.20 3.90
CA VAL A 120 -7.08 11.65 2.66
C VAL A 120 -8.26 10.75 2.33
N ASP A 121 -9.41 11.32 1.98
CA ASP A 121 -10.64 10.54 1.77
C ASP A 121 -10.52 9.53 0.62
N PHE A 122 -9.84 9.88 -0.47
CA PHE A 122 -9.66 9.01 -1.63
C PHE A 122 -8.23 9.06 -2.18
N LEU A 123 -7.63 7.89 -2.43
CA LEU A 123 -6.30 7.76 -3.04
C LEU A 123 -6.23 8.39 -4.43
N THR A 124 -7.36 8.48 -5.11
CA THR A 124 -7.47 9.02 -6.47
C THR A 124 -7.27 10.54 -6.51
N LEU A 125 -7.53 11.27 -5.43
CA LEU A 125 -7.42 12.74 -5.40
C LEU A 125 -5.99 13.24 -5.63
N PRO A 126 -4.96 12.77 -4.90
CA PRO A 126 -3.57 13.13 -5.22
C PRO A 126 -3.10 12.46 -6.52
N ALA A 127 -3.57 11.26 -6.83
CA ALA A 127 -3.17 10.58 -8.06
C ALA A 127 -3.61 11.34 -9.33
N TYR A 128 -4.76 12.03 -9.31
CA TYR A 128 -5.23 12.89 -10.42
C TYR A 128 -4.26 14.03 -10.76
N ALA A 129 -3.44 14.50 -9.82
CA ALA A 129 -2.42 15.51 -10.10
C ALA A 129 -1.24 14.97 -10.94
N HIS A 130 -1.15 13.65 -11.13
CA HIS A 130 -0.09 12.96 -11.86
C HIS A 130 -0.57 12.32 -13.18
N LEU A 131 -1.83 12.53 -13.56
CA LEU A 131 -2.36 12.21 -14.88
C LEU A 131 -2.34 13.48 -15.74
N ASP A 132 -1.52 13.48 -16.79
CA ASP A 132 -1.56 14.51 -17.84
C ASP A 132 -2.65 14.23 -18.88
#